data_AF-K2AN08-F1
#
_entry.id   AF-K2AN08-F1
#
_cell.length_a   1.000
_cell.length_b   1.000
_cell.length_c   1.000
_cell.angle_alpha   90.00
_cell.angle_beta   90.00
_cell.angle_gamma   90.00
#
_symmetry.space_group_name_H-M   'P 1'
#
loop_
_entity.id
_entity.type
_entity.pdbx_description
1 polymer ?
#
loop_
_entity_poly.entity_id
_entity_poly.type
_entity_poly.pdbx_seq_one_letter_code
_entity_poly.pdbx_strand_id
1 'polypeptide(L)'
;TRCHATVREFPTLFRRGFIVGLYLFDLSVLFWGYGFKRFVALEQKKQQEFLDRCLQSRSGIIRNMMAGIRGLVMISYFSHPDVWKYIGYDPNGHVEERRRTRDERTKDERTKKG
;
A
#
# COMPACT_ATOMS: atom_id res chain seq x y z
N THR A 1 -9.13 15.10 11.08
CA THR A 1 -8.88 13.68 11.43
C THR A 1 -7.56 13.25 10.81
N ARG A 2 -6.48 13.21 11.61
CA ARG A 2 -5.15 12.76 11.15
C ARG A 2 -5.13 11.23 11.08
N CYS A 3 -5.53 10.65 9.96
CA CYS A 3 -5.22 9.24 9.67
C CYS A 3 -3.80 9.14 9.09
N HIS A 4 -2.80 9.39 9.92
CA HIS A 4 -1.43 8.99 9.58
C HIS A 4 -1.30 7.53 10.00
N ALA A 5 -1.75 6.61 9.13
CA ALA A 5 -1.45 5.18 9.28
C ALA A 5 0.07 5.01 9.17
N THR A 6 0.75 5.19 10.29
CA THR A 6 2.20 5.07 10.40
C THR A 6 2.48 3.63 10.77
N VAL A 7 3.58 3.08 10.25
CA VAL A 7 4.08 1.72 10.63
C VAL A 7 4.22 1.56 12.15
N ARG A 8 4.24 2.68 12.91
CA ARG A 8 4.21 2.72 14.38
C ARG A 8 2.92 2.20 15.00
N GLU A 9 1.79 2.31 14.30
CA GLU A 9 0.47 1.84 14.77
C GLU A 9 0.24 0.36 14.51
N PHE A 10 1.14 -0.29 13.75
CA PHE A 10 1.05 -1.73 13.53
C PHE A 10 1.33 -2.51 14.81
N PRO A 11 0.64 -3.65 15.02
CA PRO A 11 0.99 -4.56 16.10
C PRO A 11 2.47 -4.95 16.01
N THR A 12 3.12 -5.12 17.15
CA THR A 12 4.58 -5.24 17.27
C THR A 12 5.17 -6.34 16.38
N LEU A 13 4.44 -7.44 16.22
CA LEU A 13 4.83 -8.55 15.35
C LEU A 13 4.84 -8.15 13.87
N PHE A 14 3.79 -7.49 13.38
CA PHE A 14 3.71 -7.01 12.00
C PHE A 14 4.76 -5.96 11.70
N ARG A 15 5.04 -5.07 12.66
CA ARG A 15 6.11 -4.07 12.52
C ARG A 15 7.48 -4.73 12.34
N ARG A 16 7.80 -5.71 13.18
CA ARG A 16 9.07 -6.47 13.09
C ARG A 16 9.14 -7.25 11.79
N GLY A 17 8.06 -7.95 11.42
CA GLY A 17 7.98 -8.70 10.16
C GLY A 17 8.17 -7.82 8.94
N PHE A 18 7.59 -6.62 8.93
CA PHE A 18 7.76 -5.65 7.85
C PHE A 18 9.21 -5.17 7.71
N ILE A 19 9.87 -4.82 8.83
CA ILE A 19 11.29 -4.43 8.83
C ILE A 19 12.15 -5.57 8.31
N VAL A 20 11.95 -6.79 8.82
CA VAL A 20 12.68 -7.98 8.36
C VAL A 20 12.44 -8.23 6.87
N GLY A 21 11.20 -8.11 6.40
CA GLY A 21 10.85 -8.26 4.99
C GLY A 21 11.57 -7.25 4.08
N LEU A 22 11.66 -5.98 4.52
CA LEU A 22 12.43 -4.95 3.80
C LEU A 22 13.93 -5.29 3.75
N TYR A 23 14.50 -5.78 4.85
CA TYR A 23 15.91 -6.21 4.86
C TYR A 23 16.14 -7.41 3.94
N LEU A 24 15.26 -8.42 3.97
CA LEU A 24 15.34 -9.57 3.08
C LEU A 24 15.20 -9.16 1.62
N PHE A 25 14.31 -8.21 1.32
CA PHE A 25 14.17 -7.65 -0.02
C PHE A 25 15.43 -6.91 -0.47
N ASP A 26 16.01 -6.07 0.39
CA ASP A 26 17.23 -5.32 0.10
C ASP A 26 18.46 -6.23 -0.11
N LEU A 27 18.52 -7.36 0.62
CA LEU A 27 19.51 -8.42 0.39
C LEU A 27 19.18 -9.34 -0.79
N SER A 28 17.92 -9.39 -1.25
CA SER A 28 17.52 -10.35 -2.28
C SER A 28 18.24 -10.11 -3.60
N VAL A 29 18.67 -8.87 -3.84
CA VAL A 29 19.45 -8.47 -5.02
C VAL A 29 20.78 -9.23 -5.15
N LEU A 30 21.35 -9.70 -4.03
CA LEU A 30 22.54 -10.55 -4.00
C LEU A 30 22.32 -11.86 -4.78
N PHE A 31 21.14 -12.47 -4.61
CA PHE A 31 20.79 -13.73 -5.26
C PHE A 31 20.46 -13.57 -6.74
N TRP A 32 20.25 -12.35 -7.21
CA TRP A 32 19.95 -12.03 -8.62
C TRP A 32 21.18 -11.60 -9.44
N GLY A 33 22.38 -11.73 -8.90
CA GLY A 33 23.63 -11.53 -9.64
C GLY A 33 24.09 -10.07 -9.74
N TYR A 34 23.55 -9.16 -8.94
CA TYR A 34 23.95 -7.74 -8.92
C TYR A 34 25.18 -7.46 -8.03
N GLY A 35 25.87 -8.51 -7.56
CA GLY A 35 27.04 -8.44 -6.68
C GLY A 35 26.69 -8.21 -5.21
N PHE A 36 27.72 -7.99 -4.36
CA PHE A 36 27.58 -7.77 -2.90
C PHE A 36 27.04 -6.37 -2.52
N LYS A 37 26.09 -5.84 -3.29
CA LYS A 37 25.49 -4.52 -3.07
C LYS A 37 24.04 -4.66 -2.62
N ARG A 38 23.64 -3.77 -1.71
CA ARG A 38 22.24 -3.58 -1.30
C ARG A 38 21.45 -2.95 -2.44
N PHE A 39 20.14 -3.20 -2.52
CA PHE A 39 19.24 -2.57 -3.49
C PHE A 39 19.41 -1.05 -3.50
N VAL A 40 19.43 -0.43 -2.32
CA VAL A 40 19.55 1.03 -2.16
C VAL A 40 20.88 1.58 -2.73
N ALA A 41 21.92 0.76 -2.76
CA ALA A 41 23.24 1.15 -3.27
C ALA A 41 23.43 0.86 -4.78
N LEU A 42 22.42 0.30 -5.45
CA LEU A 42 22.44 0.14 -6.89
C LEU A 42 22.16 1.44 -7.62
N GLU A 43 22.71 1.54 -8.82
CA GLU A 43 22.34 2.58 -9.78
C GLU A 43 20.84 2.50 -10.11
N GLN A 44 20.20 3.64 -10.26
CA GLN A 44 18.74 3.74 -10.47
C GLN A 44 18.23 2.86 -11.62
N LYS A 45 19.00 2.77 -12.72
CA LYS A 45 18.68 1.90 -13.85
C LYS A 45 18.63 0.42 -13.47
N LYS A 46 19.58 -0.03 -12.64
CA LYS A 46 19.64 -1.43 -12.15
C LYS A 46 18.56 -1.71 -11.11
N GLN A 47 18.20 -0.72 -10.30
CA GLN A 47 17.07 -0.82 -9.39
C GLN A 47 15.75 -1.07 -10.14
N GLN A 48 15.50 -0.29 -11.20
CA GLN A 48 14.32 -0.47 -12.05
C GLN A 48 14.30 -1.86 -12.69
N GLU A 49 15.41 -2.28 -13.29
CA GLU A 49 15.53 -3.60 -13.91
C GLU A 49 15.26 -4.73 -12.90
N PHE A 50 15.78 -4.62 -11.67
CA PHE A 50 15.53 -5.58 -10.61
C PHE A 50 14.03 -5.65 -10.25
N LEU A 51 13.39 -4.48 -10.07
CA LEU A 51 11.95 -4.41 -9.78
C LEU A 51 11.10 -5.00 -10.90
N ASP A 52 11.44 -4.70 -12.16
CA ASP A 52 10.74 -5.23 -13.32
C ASP A 52 10.86 -6.77 -13.40
N ARG A 53 12.06 -7.30 -13.13
CA ARG A 53 12.26 -8.76 -13.03
C ARG A 53 11.45 -9.38 -11.90
N CYS A 54 11.34 -8.73 -10.75
CA CYS A 54 10.51 -9.22 -9.65
C CYS A 54 9.02 -9.24 -10.03
N LEU A 55 8.54 -8.20 -10.73
CA LEU A 55 7.16 -8.13 -11.22
C LEU A 55 6.85 -9.17 -12.28
N GLN A 56 7.82 -9.48 -13.15
CA GLN A 56 7.71 -10.49 -14.21
C GLN A 56 8.08 -11.91 -13.74
N SER A 57 8.42 -12.10 -12.48
CA SER A 57 8.86 -13.39 -11.96
C SER A 57 7.76 -14.45 -12.11
N ARG A 58 8.17 -15.67 -12.46
CA ARG A 58 7.26 -16.83 -12.51
C ARG A 58 6.79 -17.27 -11.11
N SER A 59 7.51 -16.87 -10.06
CA SER A 59 7.13 -17.18 -8.69
C SER A 59 5.97 -16.31 -8.22
N GLY A 60 4.83 -16.94 -7.94
CA GLY A 60 3.66 -16.25 -7.39
C GLY A 60 3.93 -15.56 -6.05
N ILE A 61 4.85 -16.10 -5.24
CA ILE A 61 5.24 -15.52 -3.94
C ILE A 61 5.90 -14.15 -4.15
N ILE A 62 6.87 -14.07 -5.06
CA ILE A 62 7.60 -12.83 -5.34
C ILE A 62 6.64 -11.78 -5.89
N ARG A 63 5.79 -12.18 -6.84
CA ARG A 63 4.77 -11.28 -7.41
C ARG A 63 3.82 -10.75 -6.35
N ASN A 64 3.31 -11.60 -5.47
CA ASN A 64 2.41 -11.20 -4.39
C ASN A 64 3.09 -10.28 -3.39
N MET A 65 4.36 -10.54 -3.07
CA MET A 65 5.16 -9.66 -2.22
C MET A 65 5.32 -8.28 -2.86
N MET A 66 5.67 -8.21 -4.15
CA MET A 66 5.79 -6.94 -4.88
C MET A 66 4.46 -6.20 -4.98
N ALA A 67 3.36 -6.91 -5.22
CA ALA A 67 2.02 -6.32 -5.22
C ALA A 67 1.66 -5.75 -3.84
N GLY A 68 2.00 -6.46 -2.76
CA GLY A 68 1.82 -6.00 -1.39
C GLY A 68 2.62 -4.73 -1.09
N ILE A 69 3.92 -4.70 -1.44
CA ILE A 69 4.77 -3.51 -1.28
C ILE A 69 4.20 -2.34 -2.08
N ARG A 70 3.82 -2.55 -3.34
CA ARG A 70 3.19 -1.52 -4.19
C ARG A 70 1.89 -1.00 -3.56
N GLY A 71 1.06 -1.90 -3.03
CA GLY A 71 -0.16 -1.54 -2.33
C GLY A 71 0.11 -0.65 -1.11
N LEU A 72 1.10 -0.99 -0.28
CA LEU A 72 1.49 -0.18 0.87
C LEU A 72 2.00 1.20 0.47
N VAL A 73 2.85 1.28 -0.57
CA VAL A 73 3.34 2.56 -1.09
C VAL A 73 2.18 3.42 -1.60
N MET A 74 1.24 2.82 -2.35
CA MET A 74 0.06 3.53 -2.84
C MET A 74 -0.84 4.00 -1.70
N ILE A 75 -1.15 3.14 -0.72
CA ILE A 75 -1.94 3.52 0.45
C ILE A 75 -1.26 4.68 1.18
N SER A 76 0.05 4.62 1.41
CA SER A 76 0.78 5.69 2.07
C SER A 76 0.76 6.99 1.28
N TYR A 77 0.95 6.92 -0.04
CA TYR A 77 0.93 8.08 -0.93
C TYR A 77 -0.46 8.72 -0.97
N PHE A 78 -1.50 7.93 -1.23
CA PHE A 78 -2.89 8.39 -1.27
C PHE A 78 -3.49 8.68 0.11
N SER A 79 -2.78 8.48 1.21
CA SER A 79 -3.21 8.93 2.54
C SER A 79 -2.74 10.35 2.85
N HIS A 80 -1.91 10.96 2.00
CA HIS A 80 -1.37 12.30 2.25
C HIS A 80 -2.39 13.40 1.89
N PRO A 81 -2.70 14.35 2.80
CA PRO A 81 -3.67 15.42 2.53
C PRO A 81 -3.35 16.28 1.31
N ASP A 82 -2.07 16.51 1.04
CA ASP A 82 -1.65 17.27 -0.15
C ASP A 82 -2.01 16.54 -1.46
N VAL A 83 -1.93 15.21 -1.45
CA VAL A 83 -2.36 14.40 -2.60
C VAL A 83 -3.86 14.51 -2.78
N TRP A 84 -4.65 14.48 -1.69
CA TRP A 84 -6.11 14.71 -1.76
C TRP A 84 -6.46 16.07 -2.35
N LYS A 85 -5.79 17.13 -1.86
CA LYS A 85 -5.98 18.49 -2.37
C LYS A 85 -5.64 18.58 -3.86
N TYR A 86 -4.54 17.94 -4.28
CA TYR A 86 -4.11 17.93 -5.68
C TYR A 86 -5.10 17.21 -6.60
N ILE A 87 -5.66 16.08 -6.16
CA ILE A 87 -6.62 15.30 -6.97
C ILE A 87 -8.08 15.73 -6.78
N GLY A 88 -8.35 16.75 -5.94
CA GLY A 88 -9.71 17.21 -5.63
C GLY A 88 -10.54 16.21 -4.81
N TYR A 89 -9.89 15.31 -4.06
CA TYR A 89 -10.59 14.34 -3.22
C TYR A 89 -10.95 14.96 -1.86
N ASP A 90 -12.25 14.97 -1.53
CA ASP A 90 -12.74 15.32 -0.20
C ASP A 90 -13.21 14.07 0.56
N PRO A 91 -12.42 13.56 1.52
CA PRO A 91 -12.79 12.38 2.29
C PRO A 91 -14.01 12.60 3.17
N ASN A 92 -14.26 13.82 3.66
CA ASN A 92 -15.39 14.09 4.56
C ASN A 92 -16.71 14.08 3.80
N GLY A 93 -16.78 14.78 2.66
CA GLY A 93 -17.94 14.76 1.78
C GLY A 93 -18.31 13.34 1.34
N HIS A 94 -17.30 12.52 1.00
CA HIS A 94 -17.52 11.12 0.61
C HIS A 94 -18.09 10.25 1.73
N VAL A 95 -17.68 10.49 2.98
CA VAL A 95 -18.22 9.76 4.15
C VAL A 95 -19.66 10.18 4.44
N GLU A 96 -19.98 11.47 4.32
CA GLU A 96 -21.34 11.97 4.53
C GLU A 96 -22.32 11.46 3.47
N GLU A 97 -21.91 11.45 2.20
CA GLU A 97 -22.72 10.91 1.10
C GLU A 97 -23.09 9.44 1.37
N ARG A 98 -22.11 8.62 1.74
CA ARG A 98 -22.33 7.20 2.09
C ARG A 98 -23.28 7.02 3.28
N ARG A 99 -23.23 7.91 4.27
CA ARG A 99 -24.16 7.88 5.42
C ARG A 99 -25.58 8.19 4.95
N ARG A 100 -25.78 9.25 4.16
CA ARG A 100 -27.09 9.61 3.61
C ARG A 100 -27.72 8.47 2.82
N THR A 101 -26.98 7.86 1.90
CA THR A 101 -27.50 6.73 1.09
C THR A 101 -27.89 5.51 1.95
N ARG A 102 -27.17 5.26 3.06
CA ARG A 102 -27.50 4.17 3.99
C ARG A 102 -28.78 4.48 4.77
N ASP A 103 -28.95 5.72 5.22
CA ASP A 103 -30.13 6.14 5.96
C ASP A 103 -31.39 6.12 5.07
N GLU A 104 -31.27 6.54 3.81
CA GLU A 104 -32.35 6.46 2.80
C GLU A 104 -32.78 5.01 2.54
N ARG A 105 -31.84 4.09 2.30
CA ARG A 105 -32.16 2.65 2.14
C ARG A 105 -32.89 2.07 3.35
N THR A 106 -32.46 2.47 4.55
CA THR A 106 -33.08 1.98 5.79
C THR A 106 -34.50 2.50 5.96
N LYS A 107 -34.79 3.74 5.51
CA LYS A 107 -36.15 4.30 5.50
C LYS A 107 -37.05 3.56 4.51
N ASP A 108 -36.57 3.33 3.29
CA ASP A 108 -37.33 2.61 2.26
C ASP A 108 -37.69 1.17 2.68
N GLU A 109 -36.78 0.47 3.35
CA GLU A 109 -37.03 -0.87 3.87
C GLU A 109 -38.09 -0.90 5.00
N ARG A 110 -38.20 0.17 5.79
CA ARG A 110 -39.25 0.29 6.82
C ARG A 110 -40.61 0.56 6.20
N THR A 111 -40.66 1.44 5.20
CA THR A 111 -41.91 1.78 4.48
C THR A 111 -42.48 0.60 3.69
N LYS A 112 -41.64 -0.34 3.23
CA LYS A 112 -42.11 -1.56 2.54
C LYS A 112 -42.62 -2.67 3.48
N LYS A 113 -42.36 -2.58 4.79
CA LYS A 113 -42.72 -3.62 5.78
C LYS A 113 -43.93 -3.26 6.65
N GLY A 114 -44.36 -2.00 6.65
CA GLY A 114 -45.58 -1.53 7.31
C GLY A 114 -46.70 -1.37 6.30
#